data_AF-A0A652LDQ8-F1
#
_entry.id   AF-A0A652LDQ8-F1
#
_cell.length_a   1.000
_cell.length_b   1.000
_cell.length_c   1.000
_cell.angle_alpha   90.00
_cell.angle_beta   90.00
_cell.angle_gamma   90.00
#
_symmetry.space_group_name_H-M   'P 1'
#
loop_
_entity.id
_entity.type
_entity.pdbx_description
1 polymer ?
#
loop_
_entity_poly.entity_id
_entity_poly.type
_entity_poly.pdbx_seq_one_letter_code
_entity_poly.pdbx_strand_id
1 'polypeptide(L)' 'MSRLPSHPDSERLSVTLCPPAVTAVSELVAASGVSKADVINRAILLLGYVERERAKGHDLMIRDAEGTLERIHIL' A
#
# COMPACT_ATOMS: atom_id res chain seq x y z
N MET A 1 -20.57 -21.45 -18.39
CA MET A 1 -19.75 -20.22 -18.39
C MET A 1 -19.86 -19.58 -17.01
N SER A 2 -18.80 -19.61 -16.19
CA SER A 2 -18.84 -19.03 -14.84
C SER A 2 -18.72 -17.50 -14.95
N ARG A 3 -19.75 -16.78 -14.49
CA ARG A 3 -19.78 -15.32 -14.50
C ARG A 3 -18.80 -14.83 -13.43
N LEU A 4 -17.73 -14.15 -13.85
CA LEU A 4 -16.83 -13.48 -12.90
C LEU A 4 -17.64 -12.51 -12.04
N PRO A 5 -17.36 -12.42 -10.72
CA PRO A 5 -18.04 -11.47 -9.85
C PRO A 5 -17.88 -10.04 -10.40
N SER A 6 -18.91 -9.21 -10.26
CA SER A 6 -18.84 -7.81 -10.67
C SER A 6 -17.77 -7.10 -9.85
N HIS A 7 -16.73 -6.60 -10.52
CA HIS A 7 -15.79 -5.67 -9.89
C HIS A 7 -16.51 -4.35 -9.63
N PRO A 8 -16.27 -3.69 -8.49
CA PRO A 8 -16.76 -2.34 -8.28
C PRO A 8 -16.17 -1.41 -9.35
N ASP A 9 -16.96 -0.44 -9.79
CA ASP A 9 -16.50 0.57 -10.73
C ASP A 9 -15.36 1.40 -10.13
N SER A 10 -14.46 1.89 -10.99
CA SER A 10 -13.42 2.81 -10.56
C SER A 10 -14.03 4.16 -10.17
N GLU A 11 -13.72 4.63 -8.96
CA GLU A 11 -14.13 5.94 -8.46
C GLU A 11 -12.96 6.93 -8.52
N ARG A 12 -13.24 8.18 -8.93
CA ARG A 12 -12.24 9.25 -8.92
C ARG A 12 -12.27 9.98 -7.59
N LEU A 13 -11.19 9.86 -6.83
CA LEU A 13 -10.98 10.59 -5.59
C LEU A 13 -10.04 11.78 -5.81
N SER A 14 -10.35 12.93 -5.20
CA SER A 14 -9.45 14.09 -5.15
C SER A 14 -8.96 14.26 -3.72
N VAL A 15 -7.66 14.11 -3.51
CA VAL A 15 -7.03 14.17 -2.19
C VAL A 15 -5.84 15.13 -2.23
N THR A 16 -5.69 15.93 -1.16
CA THR A 16 -4.49 16.74 -0.95
C THR A 16 -3.49 15.92 -0.14
N LEU A 17 -2.33 15.62 -0.74
CA LEU A 17 -1.25 14.93 -0.06
C LEU A 17 -0.43 15.91 0.79
N CYS A 18 -0.02 15.49 1.98
CA CYS A 18 0.95 16.25 2.77
C CYS A 18 2.32 16.27 2.08
N PRO A 19 3.20 17.25 2.36
CA PRO A 19 4.47 17.38 1.66
C PRO A 19 5.34 16.10 1.66
N PRO A 20 5.48 15.35 2.79
CA PRO A 20 6.21 14.08 2.78
C PRO A 20 5.62 13.03 1.83
N ALA A 21 4.29 12.94 1.75
CA ALA A 21 3.62 12.00 0.84
C ALA A 21 3.81 12.39 -0.63
N VAL A 22 3.88 13.68 -0.96
CA VAL A 22 4.20 14.16 -2.31
C VAL A 22 5.60 13.70 -2.74
N THR A 23 6.58 13.85 -1.84
CA THR A 23 7.96 13.38 -2.08
C THR A 23 7.99 11.87 -2.27
N ALA A 24 7.40 11.11 -1.33
CA ALA A 24 7.38 9.64 -1.39
C ALA A 24 6.73 9.11 -2.67
N VAL A 25 5.60 9.67 -3.10
CA VAL A 25 4.96 9.28 -4.37
C VAL A 25 5.89 9.55 -5.56
N SER A 26 6.60 10.67 -5.55
CA SER A 26 7.51 11.03 -6.64
C SER A 26 8.70 10.08 -6.72
N GLU A 27 9.29 9.72 -5.58
CA GLU A 27 10.39 8.74 -5.48
C GLU A 27 9.94 7.35 -5.91
N LEU A 28 8.76 6.89 -5.48
CA LEU A 28 8.22 5.58 -5.85
C LEU A 28 7.91 5.49 -7.35
N VAL A 29 7.41 6.58 -7.96
CA VAL A 29 7.23 6.66 -9.42
C VAL A 29 8.59 6.54 -10.12
N ALA A 30 9.59 7.29 -9.67
CA ALA A 30 10.93 7.25 -10.26
C ALA A 30 11.59 5.86 -10.14
N ALA A 31 11.41 5.18 -9.01
CA ALA A 31 12.00 3.86 -8.77
C ALA A 31 11.29 2.71 -9.49
N SER A 32 9.96 2.80 -9.66
CA SER A 32 9.15 1.69 -10.20
C SER A 32 8.71 1.87 -11.65
N GLY A 33 8.75 3.09 -12.19
CA GLY A 33 8.29 3.42 -13.54
C GLY A 33 6.76 3.41 -13.72
N VAL A 34 5.98 3.20 -12.64
CA VAL A 34 4.51 3.20 -12.70
C VAL A 34 3.93 4.61 -12.49
N SER A 35 2.65 4.81 -12.82
CA SER A 35 2.01 6.11 -12.66
C SER A 35 1.81 6.49 -11.18
N LYS A 36 1.61 7.79 -10.91
CA LYS A 36 1.23 8.26 -9.55
C LYS A 36 -0.04 7.57 -9.04
N ALA A 37 -1.02 7.38 -9.92
CA ALA A 37 -2.26 6.70 -9.58
C ALA A 37 -2.00 5.24 -9.17
N ASP A 38 -1.13 4.53 -9.89
CA ASP A 38 -0.77 3.15 -9.55
C ASP A 38 0.00 3.06 -8.23
N VAL A 39 0.91 4.01 -7.95
CA VAL A 39 1.60 4.09 -6.65
C VAL A 39 0.58 4.25 -5.52
N ILE A 40 -0.37 5.18 -5.67
CA ILE A 40 -1.41 5.44 -4.66
C ILE A 40 -2.31 4.21 -4.48
N ASN A 41 -2.77 3.60 -5.58
CA ASN A 41 -3.60 2.40 -5.52
C ASN A 41 -2.87 1.24 -4.81
N ARG A 42 -1.59 1.01 -5.13
CA ARG A 42 -0.77 -0.03 -4.49
C ARG A 42 -0.58 0.24 -3.00
N ALA A 43 -0.33 1.50 -2.61
CA ALA A 43 -0.20 1.88 -1.20
C ALA A 43 -1.49 1.60 -0.41
N ILE A 44 -2.66 1.96 -0.96
CA ILE A 44 -3.96 1.71 -0.34
C ILE A 44 -4.23 0.21 -0.19
N LEU A 45 -3.97 -0.57 -1.25
CA LEU A 45 -4.15 -2.02 -1.22
C LEU A 45 -3.21 -2.71 -0.22
N LEU A 46 -1.96 -2.27 -0.14
CA LEU A 46 -0.98 -2.77 0.83
C LEU A 46 -1.41 -2.46 2.26
N LEU A 47 -1.82 -1.22 2.54
CA LEU A 47 -2.33 -0.84 3.86
C LEU A 47 -3.55 -1.70 4.24
N GLY A 48 -4.51 -1.85 3.32
CA GLY A 48 -5.68 -2.70 3.56
C GLY A 48 -5.32 -4.17 3.82
N TYR A 49 -4.28 -4.70 3.18
CA TYR A 49 -3.76 -6.04 3.49
C TYR A 49 -3.15 -6.10 4.90
N VAL A 50 -2.28 -5.16 5.24
CA VAL A 50 -1.65 -5.08 6.57
C VAL A 50 -2.69 -5.05 7.68
N GLU A 51 -3.73 -4.22 7.55
CA GLU A 51 -4.78 -4.12 8.57
C GLU A 51 -5.59 -5.42 8.70
N ARG A 52 -5.86 -6.12 7.60
CA ARG A 52 -6.52 -7.44 7.66
C ARG A 52 -5.66 -8.48 8.36
N GLU A 53 -4.35 -8.46 8.17
CA GLU A 53 -3.45 -9.39 8.87
C GLU A 53 -3.34 -9.04 10.36
N ARG A 54 -3.24 -7.74 10.71
CA ARG A 54 -3.28 -7.29 12.11
C ARG A 54 -4.57 -7.71 12.81
N ALA A 55 -5.72 -7.59 12.14
CA ALA A 55 -7.01 -8.01 12.69
C ALA A 55 -7.10 -9.52 12.97
N LYS A 56 -6.27 -10.35 12.31
CA LYS A 56 -6.12 -11.78 12.60
C LYS A 56 -5.18 -12.06 13.78
N GLY A 57 -4.60 -11.03 14.38
CA GLY A 57 -3.60 -11.14 15.46
C GLY A 57 -2.17 -11.33 14.96
N HIS A 58 -1.89 -11.10 13.67
CA HIS A 58 -0.52 -11.19 13.14
C HIS A 58 0.30 -9.93 13.43
N ASP A 59 1.60 -10.15 13.61
CA ASP A 59 2.58 -9.09 13.77
C ASP A 59 3.24 -8.74 12.44
N LEU A 60 3.34 -7.45 12.15
CA LEU A 60 4.10 -6.97 11.01
C LEU A 60 5.55 -6.73 11.43
N MET A 61 6.47 -7.46 10.79
CA MET A 61 7.90 -7.44 11.10
C MET A 61 8.69 -7.05 9.85
N ILE A 62 9.73 -6.25 10.01
CA ILE A 62 10.81 -6.09 9.03
C ILE A 62 11.95 -7.03 9.46
N ARG A 63 12.56 -7.69 8.47
CA ARG A 63 13.75 -8.51 8.67
C ARG A 63 14.95 -7.78 8.09
N ASP A 64 15.99 -7.57 8.89
CA ASP A 64 17.27 -7.03 8.40
C ASP A 64 18.09 -8.10 7.64
N ALA A 65 19.28 -7.72 7.15
CA ALA A 65 20.14 -8.62 6.39
C ALA A 65 20.69 -9.77 7.25
N GLU A 66 20.84 -9.53 8.55
CA GLU A 66 21.34 -10.45 9.57
C GLU A 66 20.25 -11.42 10.08
N GLY A 67 18.99 -11.17 9.72
CA GLY A 67 17.84 -11.99 10.06
C GLY A 67 17.13 -11.57 11.36
N THR A 68 17.54 -10.47 11.98
CA THR A 68 16.85 -9.86 13.12
C THR A 68 15.46 -9.39 12.69
N LEU A 69 14.48 -9.58 13.56
CA LEU A 69 13.11 -9.13 13.32
C LEU A 69 12.82 -7.87 14.15
N GLU A 70 12.42 -6.80 13.48
CA GLU A 70 11.94 -5.57 14.08
C GLU A 70 10.44 -5.43 13.85
N ARG A 71 9.67 -5.22 14.92
CA ARG A 71 8.23 -5.02 14.82
C ARG A 71 7.94 -3.59 14.38
N ILE A 72 7.13 -3.45 13.33
CA ILE A 72 6.71 -2.13 12.84
C ILE A 72 5.27 -1.81 13.20
N HIS A 73 5.04 -0.54 13.51
CA HIS A 73 3.73 0.03 13.74
C HIS A 73 3.47 1.11 12.69
N ILE A 74 2.44 0.89 11.87
CA ILE A 74 1.99 1.85 10.86
C ILE A 74 0.80 2.58 11.48
N LEU A 75 0.88 3.90 11.59
CA LEU A 75 -0.17 4.77 12.14
C LEU A 75 -1.10 5.28 11.03
#